data_AF-A0A7D5F670-F1
#
_entry.id   AF-A0A7D5F670-F1
#
_cell.length_a   1.000
_cell.length_b   1.000
_cell.length_c   1.000
_cell.angle_alpha   90.00
_cell.angle_beta   90.00
_cell.angle_gamma   90.00
#
_symmetry.space_group_name_H-M   'P 1'
#
loop_
_entity.id
_entity.type
_entity.pdbx_description
1 polymer ?
#
loop_
_entity_poly.entity_id
_entity_poly.type
_entity_poly.pdbx_seq_one_letter_code
_entity_poly.pdbx_strand_id
1 'polypeptide(L)'
;MTAYRISEAARLLGVSDDTVRRWIDHGTLPATDESPVRIPGDALAAHAAELATAASDPLDQLTSARNRFVGLVTRVQVDGVMAQVDIQAGSHRVVSLMSAEAVRELALEPGSLAVAVVKATTVVVEIPKQ
;
A
#
# COMPACT_ATOMS: atom_id res chain seq x y z
N MET A 1 -7.35 16.55 -17.65
CA MET A 1 -6.81 16.16 -16.34
C MET A 1 -7.70 15.05 -15.79
N THR A 2 -7.12 14.00 -15.23
CA THR A 2 -7.88 12.88 -14.66
C THR A 2 -8.56 13.34 -13.37
N ALA A 3 -9.83 12.99 -13.18
CA ALA A 3 -10.56 13.30 -11.96
C ALA A 3 -11.32 12.05 -11.49
N TYR A 4 -11.44 11.89 -10.18
CA TYR A 4 -11.99 10.69 -9.55
C TYR A 4 -13.25 11.03 -8.77
N ARG A 5 -14.24 10.13 -8.79
CA ARG A 5 -15.35 10.21 -7.83
C ARG A 5 -14.86 9.92 -6.42
N ILE A 6 -15.61 10.38 -5.41
CA ILE A 6 -15.31 10.14 -3.99
C ILE A 6 -15.05 8.65 -3.70
N SER A 7 -15.90 7.76 -4.22
CA SER A 7 -15.75 6.31 -4.02
C SER A 7 -14.50 5.73 -4.68
N GLU A 8 -14.09 6.28 -5.83
CA GLU A 8 -12.86 5.86 -6.52
C GLU A 8 -11.63 6.33 -5.75
N ALA A 9 -11.64 7.59 -5.29
CA ALA A 9 -10.57 8.14 -4.45
C ALA A 9 -10.44 7.39 -3.12
N ALA A 10 -11.55 7.10 -2.45
CA ALA A 10 -11.57 6.34 -1.19
C ALA A 10 -10.90 4.96 -1.35
N ARG A 11 -11.25 4.24 -2.44
CA ARG A 11 -10.63 2.96 -2.78
C ARG A 11 -9.13 3.09 -3.06
N LEU A 12 -8.71 4.11 -3.81
CA LEU A 12 -7.29 4.35 -4.12
C LEU A 12 -6.47 4.67 -2.86
N LEU A 13 -7.04 5.42 -1.93
CA LEU A 13 -6.40 5.80 -0.67
C LEU A 13 -6.52 4.73 0.44
N GLY A 14 -7.31 3.68 0.22
CA GLY A 14 -7.54 2.63 1.22
C GLY A 14 -8.36 3.09 2.44
N VAL A 15 -9.25 4.08 2.26
CA VAL A 15 -10.11 4.64 3.32
C VAL A 15 -11.59 4.56 2.93
N SER A 16 -12.48 4.99 3.83
CA SER A 16 -13.92 5.04 3.56
C SER A 16 -14.32 6.29 2.77
N ASP A 17 -15.43 6.22 2.04
CA ASP A 17 -16.02 7.39 1.37
C ASP A 17 -16.30 8.56 2.33
N ASP A 18 -16.70 8.26 3.57
CA ASP A 18 -16.95 9.28 4.61
C ASP A 18 -15.67 10.00 5.02
N THR A 19 -14.55 9.28 5.10
CA THR A 19 -13.22 9.87 5.35
C THR A 19 -12.86 10.88 4.26
N VAL A 20 -13.09 10.52 3.00
CA VAL A 20 -12.81 11.41 1.86
C VAL A 20 -13.74 12.62 1.88
N ARG A 21 -15.05 12.45 2.14
CA ARG A 21 -15.99 13.56 2.31
C ARG A 21 -15.52 14.52 3.39
N ARG A 22 -15.14 14.01 4.55
CA ARG A 22 -14.64 14.81 5.67
C ARG A 22 -13.39 15.61 5.31
N TRP A 23 -12.46 15.05 4.54
CA TRP A 23 -11.29 15.80 4.08
C TRP A 23 -11.64 16.91 3.10
N ILE A 24 -12.63 16.70 2.24
CA ILE A 24 -13.16 17.74 1.35
C ILE A 24 -13.83 18.84 2.17
N ASP A 25 -14.70 18.48 3.11
CA ASP A 25 -15.44 19.42 3.96
C ASP A 25 -14.51 20.27 4.82
N HIS A 26 -13.38 19.70 5.27
CA HIS A 26 -12.33 20.41 6.02
C HIS A 26 -11.32 21.15 5.13
N GLY A 27 -11.48 21.14 3.80
CA GLY A 27 -10.57 21.78 2.85
C GLY A 27 -9.18 21.15 2.76
N THR A 28 -8.99 19.96 3.33
CA THR A 28 -7.71 19.22 3.29
C THR A 28 -7.50 18.52 1.94
N LEU A 29 -8.58 18.14 1.27
CA LEU A 29 -8.55 17.55 -0.08
C LEU A 29 -9.38 18.41 -1.05
N PRO A 30 -8.75 19.08 -2.02
CA PRO A 30 -9.47 19.85 -3.04
C PRO A 30 -10.45 18.98 -3.85
N ALA A 31 -11.61 19.54 -4.19
CA ALA A 31 -12.60 18.91 -5.05
C ALA A 31 -13.19 19.93 -6.04
N THR A 32 -13.84 19.44 -7.10
CA THR A 32 -14.56 20.26 -8.07
C THR A 32 -15.92 20.68 -7.51
N ASP A 33 -16.37 21.88 -7.87
CA ASP A 33 -17.71 22.38 -7.55
C ASP A 33 -18.82 21.78 -8.47
N GLU A 34 -18.53 20.65 -9.11
CA GLU A 34 -19.44 19.98 -10.04
C GLU A 34 -20.37 19.01 -9.30
N SER A 35 -21.52 18.70 -9.92
CA SER A 35 -22.37 17.59 -9.51
C SER A 35 -22.33 16.48 -10.56
N PRO A 36 -21.86 15.27 -10.23
CA PRO A 36 -21.32 14.85 -8.93
C PRO A 36 -19.91 15.41 -8.67
N VAL A 37 -19.60 15.67 -7.39
CA VAL A 37 -18.30 16.15 -6.90
C VAL A 37 -17.18 15.19 -7.32
N ARG A 38 -16.07 15.73 -7.81
CA ARG A 38 -14.88 14.98 -8.24
C ARG A 38 -13.61 15.55 -7.64
N ILE A 39 -12.58 14.71 -7.52
CA ILE A 39 -11.29 15.08 -6.95
C ILE A 39 -10.27 15.10 -8.10
N PRO A 40 -9.58 16.24 -8.36
CA PRO A 40 -8.49 16.30 -9.32
C PRO A 40 -7.40 15.27 -8.98
N GLY A 41 -6.90 14.54 -9.99
CA GLY A 41 -5.97 13.43 -9.77
C GLY A 41 -4.61 13.83 -9.23
N ASP A 42 -4.13 15.04 -9.56
CA ASP A 42 -2.92 15.64 -9.00
C ASP A 42 -3.09 15.99 -7.52
N ALA A 43 -4.22 16.59 -7.14
CA ALA A 43 -4.56 16.86 -5.74
C ALA A 43 -4.68 15.56 -4.92
N LEU A 44 -5.33 14.54 -5.49
CA LEU A 44 -5.45 13.22 -4.86
C LEU A 44 -4.08 12.56 -4.66
N ALA A 45 -3.19 12.64 -5.66
CA ALA A 45 -1.85 12.07 -5.60
C ALA A 45 -0.96 12.79 -4.57
N ALA A 46 -1.04 14.12 -4.50
CA ALA A 46 -0.32 14.91 -3.50
C ALA A 46 -0.76 14.52 -2.08
N HIS A 47 -2.07 14.46 -1.84
CA HIS A 47 -2.61 14.06 -0.54
C HIS A 47 -2.22 12.62 -0.16
N ALA A 48 -2.20 11.69 -1.13
CA ALA A 48 -1.75 10.31 -0.91
C ALA A 48 -0.28 10.26 -0.42
N ALA A 49 0.60 11.08 -0.99
CA ALA A 49 2.02 11.12 -0.61
C ALA A 49 2.22 11.68 0.81
N GLU A 50 1.43 12.67 1.21
CA GLU A 50 1.43 13.22 2.57
C GLU A 50 1.00 12.16 3.59
N LEU A 51 -0.09 11.45 3.32
CA LEU A 51 -0.57 10.35 4.17
C LEU A 51 0.48 9.26 4.36
N ALA A 52 1.17 8.87 3.28
CA ALA A 52 2.21 7.85 3.34
C ALA A 52 3.41 8.25 4.20
N THR A 53 3.75 9.54 4.24
CA THR A 53 4.88 10.06 5.05
C THR A 53 4.56 10.06 6.55
N ALA A 54 3.28 10.19 6.92
CA ALA A 54 2.85 10.18 8.33
C ALA A 54 2.84 8.76 8.95
N ALA A 55 2.83 7.71 8.14
CA ALA A 55 2.88 6.33 8.61
C ALA A 55 4.32 5.94 9.03
N SER A 56 4.52 5.61 10.31
CA SER A 56 5.83 5.26 10.87
C SER A 56 6.30 3.88 10.43
N ASP A 57 7.57 3.73 10.06
CA ASP A 57 8.21 2.44 9.75
C ASP A 57 8.69 1.75 11.05
N PRO A 58 8.14 0.58 11.42
CA PRO A 58 8.50 -0.08 12.68
C PRO A 58 9.94 -0.59 12.77
N LEU A 59 10.64 -0.73 11.64
CA LEU A 59 11.99 -1.31 11.63
C LEU A 59 13.12 -0.28 11.64
N ASP A 60 12.81 1.01 11.50
CA ASP A 60 13.75 2.16 11.60
C ASP A 60 15.14 1.95 10.95
N GLN A 61 15.18 1.23 9.82
CA GLN A 61 16.43 0.83 9.15
C GLN A 61 16.66 1.64 7.88
N LEU A 62 17.85 2.24 7.75
CA LEU A 62 18.31 2.90 6.53
C LEU A 62 18.57 1.86 5.43
N THR A 63 17.62 1.69 4.51
CA THR A 63 17.75 0.81 3.35
C THR A 63 17.48 1.55 2.04
N SER A 64 18.14 1.14 0.96
CA SER A 64 17.91 1.69 -0.40
C SER A 64 16.59 1.24 -1.01
N ALA A 65 15.93 0.23 -0.44
CA ALA A 65 14.64 -0.23 -0.88
C ALA A 65 13.54 0.77 -0.46
N ARG A 66 12.85 1.32 -1.48
CA ARG A 66 11.85 2.40 -1.30
C ARG A 66 10.44 1.90 -1.01
N ASN A 67 10.13 0.66 -1.37
CA ASN A 67 8.80 0.09 -1.15
C ASN A 67 8.85 -0.82 0.07
N ARG A 68 8.11 -0.45 1.11
CA ARG A 68 8.05 -1.19 2.37
C ARG A 68 6.59 -1.38 2.74
N PHE A 69 6.20 -2.63 2.89
CA PHE A 69 4.81 -3.02 3.17
C PHE A 69 4.78 -3.72 4.52
N VAL A 70 4.45 -2.96 5.55
CA VAL A 70 4.23 -3.48 6.91
C VAL A 70 2.92 -4.26 6.92
N GLY A 71 2.95 -5.48 7.42
CA GLY A 71 1.77 -6.34 7.43
C GLY A 71 1.93 -7.57 8.29
N LEU A 72 0.91 -8.41 8.25
CA LEU A 72 0.91 -9.70 8.94
C LEU A 72 1.12 -10.81 7.94
N VAL A 73 1.98 -11.78 8.28
CA VAL A 73 2.07 -13.04 7.56
C VAL A 73 0.74 -13.76 7.69
N THR A 74 0.19 -14.20 6.56
CA THR A 74 -1.10 -14.90 6.48
C THR A 74 -0.95 -16.35 6.03
N ARG A 75 0.15 -16.66 5.34
CA ARG A 75 0.49 -18.01 4.89
C ARG A 75 1.99 -18.17 4.74
N VAL A 76 2.48 -19.34 5.12
CA VAL A 76 3.84 -19.82 4.83
C VAL A 76 3.71 -21.20 4.21
N GLN A 77 4.29 -21.38 3.02
CA GLN A 77 4.36 -22.68 2.34
C GLN A 77 5.80 -22.99 2.00
N VAL A 78 6.32 -24.08 2.53
CA VAL A 78 7.69 -24.55 2.27
C VAL A 78 7.63 -25.72 1.30
N ASP A 79 8.46 -25.69 0.26
CA ASP A 79 8.65 -26.79 -0.69
C ASP A 79 10.12 -26.91 -1.10
N GLY A 80 10.76 -27.99 -0.65
CA GLY A 80 12.19 -28.21 -0.82
C GLY A 80 13.04 -27.08 -0.20
N VAL A 81 13.86 -26.43 -1.03
CA VAL A 81 14.76 -25.33 -0.61
C VAL A 81 14.10 -23.95 -0.68
N MET A 82 12.88 -23.86 -1.22
CA MET A 82 12.16 -22.61 -1.40
C MET A 82 10.94 -22.54 -0.47
N ALA A 83 10.48 -21.32 -0.24
CA ALA A 83 9.26 -21.05 0.48
C ALA A 83 8.54 -19.85 -0.11
N GLN A 84 7.21 -19.90 -0.07
CA GLN A 84 6.32 -18.79 -0.34
C GLN A 84 5.79 -18.23 0.98
N VAL A 85 5.85 -16.92 1.13
CA VAL A 85 5.29 -16.18 2.27
C VAL A 85 4.31 -15.14 1.75
N ASP A 86 3.09 -15.17 2.27
CA ASP A 86 2.05 -14.19 1.93
C ASP A 86 1.88 -13.21 3.10
N ILE A 87 2.00 -11.91 2.84
CA ILE A 87 1.81 -10.84 3.82
C ILE A 87 0.59 -10.00 3.42
N GLN A 88 -0.32 -9.78 4.36
CA GLN A 88 -1.39 -8.79 4.22
C GLN A 88 -0.92 -7.45 4.79
N ALA A 89 -0.75 -6.46 3.93
CA ALA A 89 -0.27 -5.12 4.24
C ALA A 89 -1.32 -4.05 3.84
N GLY A 90 -2.16 -3.65 4.79
CA GLY A 90 -3.30 -2.80 4.52
C GLY A 90 -4.25 -3.45 3.52
N SER A 91 -4.58 -2.74 2.42
CA SER A 91 -5.40 -3.25 1.31
C SER A 91 -4.66 -4.17 0.34
N HIS A 92 -3.35 -4.38 0.52
CA HIS A 92 -2.51 -5.13 -0.42
C HIS A 92 -2.13 -6.50 0.14
N ARG A 93 -2.11 -7.52 -0.74
CA ARG A 93 -1.46 -8.80 -0.47
C ARG A 93 -0.12 -8.83 -1.20
N VAL A 94 0.97 -9.00 -0.46
CA VAL A 94 2.33 -9.11 -0.99
C VAL A 94 2.79 -10.56 -0.86
N VAL A 95 3.27 -11.15 -1.96
CA VAL A 95 3.78 -12.53 -1.97
C VAL A 95 5.29 -12.48 -2.19
N SER A 96 6.04 -13.13 -1.31
CA SER A 96 7.49 -13.27 -1.40
C SER A 96 7.87 -14.73 -1.63
N LEU A 97 8.80 -14.95 -2.55
CA LEU A 97 9.51 -16.22 -2.68
C LEU A 97 10.90 -16.05 -2.07
N MET A 98 11.23 -16.88 -1.09
CA MET A 98 12.51 -16.85 -0.38
C MET A 98 12.97 -18.27 -0.04
N SER A 99 14.18 -18.42 0.50
CA SER A 99 14.66 -19.75 0.87
C SER A 99 13.88 -20.31 2.06
N ALA A 100 13.71 -21.63 2.08
CA ALA A 100 13.14 -22.35 3.23
C ALA A 100 13.98 -22.17 4.50
N GLU A 101 15.28 -21.91 4.36
CA GLU A 101 16.18 -21.54 5.45
C GLU A 101 15.82 -20.18 6.04
N ALA A 102 15.68 -19.14 5.21
CA ALA A 102 15.36 -17.79 5.68
C ALA A 102 14.00 -17.73 6.40
N VAL A 103 12.99 -18.48 5.94
CA VAL A 103 11.70 -18.60 6.66
C VAL A 103 11.89 -19.17 8.07
N ARG A 104 12.73 -20.21 8.21
CA ARG A 104 13.00 -20.86 9.50
C ARG A 104 13.83 -19.96 10.42
N GLU A 105 14.86 -19.30 9.89
CA GLU A 105 15.71 -18.37 10.63
C GLU A 105 14.92 -17.18 11.18
N LEU A 106 14.01 -16.63 10.37
CA LEU A 106 13.12 -15.54 10.77
C LEU A 106 11.92 -16.01 11.60
N ALA A 107 11.77 -17.32 11.82
CA ALA A 107 10.63 -17.93 12.49
C ALA A 107 9.27 -17.42 11.98
N LEU A 108 9.12 -17.29 10.65
CA LEU A 108 7.90 -16.77 10.05
C LEU A 108 6.78 -17.80 10.12
N GLU A 109 5.62 -17.36 10.62
CA GLU A 109 4.39 -18.14 10.71
C GLU A 109 3.18 -17.22 10.51
N PRO A 110 1.98 -17.76 10.17
CA PRO A 110 0.77 -16.97 10.15
C PRO A 110 0.57 -16.21 11.47
N GLY A 111 0.43 -14.88 11.39
CA GLY A 111 0.36 -13.98 12.54
C GLY A 111 1.64 -13.19 12.81
N SER A 112 2.79 -13.56 12.26
CA SER A 112 4.03 -12.79 12.41
C SER A 112 3.88 -11.38 11.82
N LEU A 113 4.30 -10.35 12.56
CA LEU A 113 4.51 -9.01 12.02
C LEU A 113 5.74 -9.05 11.11
N ALA A 114 5.58 -8.64 9.86
CA ALA A 114 6.64 -8.62 8.87
C ALA A 114 6.58 -7.36 8.01
N VAL A 115 7.73 -6.99 7.44
CA VAL A 115 7.81 -5.91 6.47
C VAL A 115 8.33 -6.48 5.17
N ALA A 116 7.48 -6.50 4.13
CA ALA A 116 7.93 -6.86 2.80
C ALA A 116 8.67 -5.68 2.18
N VAL A 117 9.93 -5.91 1.79
CA VAL A 117 10.82 -4.87 1.25
C VAL A 117 11.08 -5.16 -0.22
N VAL A 118 10.69 -4.24 -1.10
CA VAL A 118 10.86 -4.38 -2.56
C VAL A 118 11.73 -3.25 -3.11
N LYS A 119 12.80 -3.62 -3.83
CA LYS A 119 13.69 -2.65 -4.46
C LYS A 119 12.95 -1.88 -5.55
N ALA A 120 13.14 -0.56 -5.61
CA ALA A 120 12.44 0.31 -6.56
C ALA A 120 12.66 -0.11 -8.03
N THR A 121 13.83 -0.67 -8.35
CA THR A 121 14.19 -1.10 -9.70
C THR A 121 13.41 -2.33 -10.20
N THR A 122 12.59 -2.96 -9.37
CA THR A 122 11.80 -4.16 -9.73
C THR A 122 10.31 -3.83 -9.90
N VAL A 123 9.90 -2.56 -9.71
CA VAL A 123 8.50 -2.14 -9.84
C VAL A 123 8.19 -1.80 -11.30
N VAL A 124 7.06 -2.29 -11.79
CA VAL A 124 6.49 -1.95 -13.11
C VAL A 124 5.30 -1.02 -12.90
N VAL A 125 5.18 0.02 -13.72
CA VAL A 125 4.06 0.97 -13.70
C VAL A 125 3.22 0.75 -14.95
N GLU A 126 1.92 0.51 -14.76
CA GLU A 126 0.94 0.36 -15.82
C GLU A 126 -0.23 1.32 -15.59
N ILE A 127 -0.86 1.76 -16.68
CA ILE A 127 -2.11 2.54 -16.64
C ILE A 127 -3.25 1.68 -17.22
N PRO A 128 -4.51 1.84 -16.75
CA PRO A 128 -5.63 1.15 -17.35
C PRO A 128 -5.72 1.41 -18.86
N LYS A 129 -6.05 0.37 -19.65
CA LYS A 129 -6.40 0.55 -21.06
C LYS A 129 -7.73 1.32 -21.13
N GLN A 130 -7.77 2.34 -21.99
CA GLN A 130 -8.96 3.15 -22.26
C GLN A 130 -10.07 2.32 -22.90
#